data_AF-A0A2V8MMZ3-F1
#
_entry.id   AF-A0A2V8MMZ3-F1
#
_cell.length_a   1.000
_cell.length_b   1.000
_cell.length_c   1.000
_cell.angle_alpha   90.00
_cell.angle_beta   90.00
_cell.angle_gamma   90.00
#
_symmetry.space_group_name_H-M   'P 1'
#
loop_
_entity.id
_entity.type
_entity.pdbx_description
1 polymer ?
#
loop_
_entity_poly.entity_id
_entity_poly.type
_entity_poly.pdbx_seq_one_letter_code
_entity_poly.pdbx_strand_id
1 'polypeptide(L)' 'MASYKVVPKPSVEKDLRSLPKSTIVRVMKQIEGLVDEPFPRQAVKLAGGDDLYRIRVGDYRVVYGLTVPQSR' A
#
# COMPACT_ATOMS: atom_id res chain seq x y z
N MET A 1 13.43 -12.81 7.57
CA MET A 1 12.71 -11.59 7.16
C MET A 1 11.28 -11.99 6.86
N ALA A 2 10.30 -11.29 7.42
CA ALA A 2 8.90 -11.60 7.16
C ALA A 2 8.53 -11.09 5.77
N SER A 3 8.22 -11.99 4.83
CA SER A 3 7.74 -11.62 3.50
C SER A 3 6.22 -11.42 3.55
N TYR A 4 5.75 -10.19 3.37
CA TYR A 4 4.32 -9.90 3.30
C TYR A 4 3.80 -10.08 1.86
N LYS A 5 2.61 -10.64 1.70
CA LYS A 5 1.97 -10.72 0.39
C LYS A 5 1.07 -9.52 0.18
N VAL A 6 1.33 -8.75 -0.87
CA VAL A 6 0.42 -7.69 -1.31
C VAL A 6 -0.74 -8.32 -2.09
N VAL A 7 -1.98 -7.96 -1.70
CA VAL A 7 -3.20 -8.35 -2.40
C VAL A 7 -3.93 -7.08 -2.84
N PRO A 8 -3.89 -6.72 -4.14
CA PRO A 8 -4.63 -5.58 -4.64
C PRO A 8 -6.13 -5.84 -4.59
N LYS A 9 -6.91 -4.84 -4.16
CA LYS A 9 -8.37 -4.89 -4.28
C LYS A 9 -8.78 -4.72 -5.75
N PRO A 10 -9.92 -5.27 -6.20
CA PRO A 10 -10.41 -5.07 -7.57
C PRO A 10 -10.57 -3.59 -7.94
N SER A 11 -10.90 -2.73 -6.97
CA SER A 11 -10.99 -1.28 -7.18
C SER A 11 -9.66 -0.64 -7.58
N VAL A 12 -8.53 -1.20 -7.13
CA VAL A 12 -7.19 -0.65 -7.40
C VAL A 12 -6.90 -0.65 -8.89
N GLU A 13 -7.35 -1.66 -9.64
CA GLU A 13 -7.14 -1.70 -11.09
C GLU A 13 -7.85 -0.53 -11.79
N LYS A 14 -9.11 -0.25 -11.39
CA LYS A 14 -9.88 0.87 -11.92
C LYS A 14 -9.23 2.21 -11.56
N ASP A 15 -8.76 2.34 -10.33
CA ASP A 15 -8.08 3.54 -9.85
C ASP A 15 -6.78 3.78 -10.64
N LEU A 16 -5.94 2.75 -10.80
CA LEU A 16 -4.69 2.83 -11.56
C LEU A 16 -4.91 3.16 -13.04
N ARG A 17 -5.96 2.62 -13.69
CA ARG A 17 -6.27 2.92 -15.10
C ARG A 17 -6.55 4.41 -15.35
N SER A 18 -7.02 5.14 -14.34
CA SER A 18 -7.26 6.58 -14.44
C SER A 18 -5.99 7.44 -14.31
N LEU A 19 -4.87 6.83 -13.90
CA LEU A 19 -3.62 7.54 -13.62
C LEU A 19 -2.70 7.59 -14.85
N PRO A 20 -1.86 8.63 -14.97
CA PRO A 20 -0.77 8.64 -15.93
C PRO A 20 0.18 7.45 -15.73
N LYS A 21 0.71 6.89 -16.82
CA LYS A 21 1.65 5.74 -16.77
C LYS A 21 2.84 5.98 -15.83
N SER A 22 3.38 7.19 -15.81
CA SER A 22 4.49 7.57 -14.93
C SER A 22 4.13 7.46 -13.44
N THR A 23 2.90 7.82 -13.08
CA THR A 23 2.38 7.66 -11.72
C THR A 23 2.18 6.19 -11.38
N ILE A 24 1.60 5.39 -12.29
CA ILE A 24 1.40 3.95 -12.08
C ILE A 24 2.74 3.27 -11.74
N VAL A 25 3.78 3.54 -12.54
CA VAL A 25 5.13 2.96 -12.30
C VAL A 25 5.66 3.35 -10.92
N ARG A 26 5.49 4.61 -10.50
CA ARG A 26 5.92 5.07 -9.16
C ARG A 26 5.14 4.40 -8.04
N VAL A 27 3.83 4.24 -8.20
CA VAL A 27 2.96 3.58 -7.22
C VAL A 27 3.32 2.10 -7.10
N MET A 28 3.50 1.39 -8.22
CA MET A 28 3.87 -0.02 -8.23
C MET A 28 5.21 -0.26 -7.52
N LYS A 29 6.22 0.58 -7.80
CA LYS A 29 7.52 0.49 -7.12
C LYS A 29 7.41 0.64 -5.59
N GLN A 30 6.52 1.50 -5.12
CA GLN A 30 6.29 1.68 -3.68
C GLN A 30 5.54 0.48 -3.09
N ILE A 31 4.56 -0.06 -3.81
CA ILE A 31 3.80 -1.25 -3.38
C ILE A 31 4.72 -2.48 -3.30
N GLU A 32 5.62 -2.68 -4.26
CA GLU A 32 6.59 -3.78 -4.24
C GLU A 32 7.49 -3.70 -3.01
N GLY A 33 7.93 -2.50 -2.61
CA GLY A 33 8.71 -2.31 -1.39
C GLY A 33 7.98 -2.66 -0.09
N LEU A 34 6.64 -2.62 -0.08
CA LEU A 34 5.83 -2.97 1.11
C LEU A 34 5.90 -4.46 1.46
N VAL A 35 6.33 -5.31 0.51
CA VAL A 35 6.54 -6.75 0.75
C VAL A 35 7.64 -6.99 1.77
N ASP A 36 8.74 -6.23 1.65
CA ASP A 36 9.92 -6.35 2.49
C ASP A 36 9.87 -5.41 3.70
N GLU A 37 9.36 -4.19 3.52
CA GLU A 37 9.22 -3.17 4.56
C GLU A 37 7.76 -2.69 4.62
N PRO A 38 6.88 -3.36 5.39
CA PRO A 38 5.46 -3.01 5.48
C PRO A 38 5.20 -1.67 6.18
N PHE A 39 6.20 -1.12 6.88
CA PHE A 39 6.13 0.15 7.60
C PHE A 39 7.26 1.09 7.15
N PRO A 40 7.24 1.58 5.89
CA PRO A 40 8.24 2.53 5.45
C PRO A 40 8.08 3.83 6.24
N ARG A 41 9.15 4.63 6.35
CA ARG A 41 9.15 5.90 7.13
C ARG A 41 8.02 6.89 6.77
N GLN A 42 7.52 6.82 5.54
CA GLN A 42 6.45 7.67 5.03
C GLN A 42 5.04 7.12 5.29
N ALA A 43 4.92 5.95 5.92
CA ALA A 43 3.65 5.34 6.29
C ALA A 43 3.08 6.01 7.53
N VAL A 44 1.85 6.50 7.40
CA VAL A 44 1.09 7.11 8.49
C VAL A 44 -0.11 6.23 8.77
N LYS A 45 -0.28 5.81 10.03
CA LYS A 45 -1.46 5.06 10.48
C LYS A 45 -2.70 5.96 10.37
N LEU A 46 -3.77 5.44 9.77
CA LEU A 46 -5.04 6.15 9.67
C LEU A 46 -5.85 5.94 10.94
N ALA A 47 -6.40 7.01 11.50
CA ALA A 47 -7.36 6.93 12.60
C ALA A 47 -8.71 6.45 12.05
N GLY A 48 -9.24 5.34 12.58
CA GLY A 48 -10.56 4.82 12.24
C GLY A 48 -10.62 3.43 11.59
N GLY A 49 -9.48 2.76 11.38
CA GLY A 49 -9.47 1.35 10.98
C GLY A 49 -8.32 0.58 11.61
N ASP A 50 -8.59 -0.67 11.98
CA ASP A 50 -7.56 -1.57 12.48
C ASP A 50 -6.52 -1.80 11.36
N ASP A 51 -5.27 -1.47 11.68
CA ASP A 51 -4.11 -1.69 10.82
C ASP A 51 -4.17 -1.09 9.40
N LEU A 52 -4.85 0.05 9.24
CA LEU A 52 -4.80 0.85 8.02
C LEU A 52 -3.68 1.88 8.04
N TYR A 53 -2.93 1.91 6.94
CA TYR A 53 -1.80 2.81 6.74
C TYR A 53 -1.93 3.53 5.41
N ARG A 54 -1.31 4.71 5.34
CA ARG A 54 -1.25 5.53 4.14
C ARG A 54 0.16 5.97 3.85
N ILE A 55 0.59 5.83 2.60
CA ILE A 55 1.83 6.42 2.07
C ILE A 55 1.50 7.46 0.99
N ARG A 56 2.32 8.50 0.90
CA ARG A 56 2.21 9.52 -0.15
C ARG A 56 3.16 9.17 -1.30
N VAL A 57 2.64 9.18 -2.53
CA VAL A 57 3.41 8.93 -3.76
C VAL A 57 3.16 10.09 -4.73
N GLY A 58 4.00 11.12 -4.67
CA GLY A 58 3.79 12.37 -5.42
C GLY A 58 2.50 13.06 -4.99
N ASP A 59 1.55 13.20 -5.92
CA ASP A 59 0.23 13.81 -5.67
C ASP A 59 -0.84 12.81 -5.22
N TYR A 60 -0.51 11.51 -5.27
CA TYR A 60 -1.44 10.43 -4.95
C TYR A 60 -1.13 9.83 -3.58
N ARG A 61 -2.12 9.10 -3.04
CA ARG A 61 -2.02 8.41 -1.75
C ARG A 61 -2.35 6.95 -1.97
N VAL A 62 -1.50 6.06 -1.46
CA VAL A 62 -1.77 4.63 -1.41
C VAL A 62 -2.20 4.30 0.00
N VAL A 63 -3.38 3.70 0.13
CA VAL A 63 -3.91 3.21 1.40
C VAL A 63 -3.87 1.69 1.38
N TYR A 64 -3.28 1.08 2.41
CA TYR A 64 -3.16 -0.36 2.55
C TYR A 64 -3.47 -0.79 3.97
N GLY A 65 -3.93 -2.03 4.11
CA GLY A 65 -4.14 -2.68 5.39
C GLY A 65 -3.12 -3.78 5.61
N LEU A 66 -2.73 -4.02 6.85
CA LEU A 66 -1.90 -5.16 7.22
C LEU A 66 -2.75 -6.18 7.98
N THR A 67 -2.86 -7.38 7.41
CA THR A 67 -3.44 -8.53 8.11
C THR A 67 -2.30 -9.31 8.74
N VAL A 68 -2.02 -9.06 10.01
CA VAL A 68 -1.11 -9.92 10.78
C VAL A 68 -1.94 -11.11 11.27
N PRO A 69 -1.60 -12.37 10.95
CA PRO A 69 -2.32 -13.50 11.50
C PRO A 69 -2.15 -13.47 13.03
N GLN A 70 -3.26 -13.26 13.74
CA GLN A 70 -3.26 -13.40 15.19
C GLN A 70 -2.96 -14.87 15.50
N SER A 71 -1.75 -15.14 16.00
CA SER A 71 -1.44 -16.44 16.58
C SER A 71 -2.34 -16.63 17.80
N ARG A 72 -3.24 -17.60 17.73
CA ARG A 72 -4.10 -18.03 18.83
C ARG A 72 -3.49 -19.24 19.50
#